data_AF-A0A7J9TBJ0-F1
#
_entry.id   AF-A0A7J9TBJ0-F1
#
_cell.length_a   1.000
_cell.length_b   1.000
_cell.length_c   1.000
_cell.angle_alpha   90.00
_cell.angle_beta   90.00
_cell.angle_gamma   90.00
#
_symmetry.space_group_name_H-M   'P 1'
#
loop_
_entity.id
_entity.type
_entity.pdbx_description
1 polymer ?
#
loop_
_entity_poly.entity_id
_entity_poly.type
_entity_poly.pdbx_seq_one_letter_code
_entity_poly.pdbx_strand_id
1 'polypeptide(L)'
;MLFKKPLSKLEYSDLEKLKSDKTTESEILEYKKEYNEKKAEHENKLLKVVASFSNSNGGFLIYGIEETGSGGYPKKIFGIDKNINLETFEQIIISNSNSGSRRTKSTIL
;
A
#
# COMPACT_ATOMS: atom_id res chain seq x y z
N MET A 1 3.44 -8.16 -16.16
CA MET A 1 3.65 -8.24 -14.70
C MET A 1 3.77 -6.82 -14.15
N LEU A 2 2.89 -6.47 -13.21
CA LEU A 2 2.82 -5.18 -12.53
C LEU A 2 4.19 -4.73 -11.98
N PHE A 3 4.91 -5.68 -11.36
CA PHE A 3 6.19 -5.48 -10.67
C PHE A 3 7.39 -5.09 -11.56
N LYS A 4 7.26 -5.14 -12.89
CA LYS A 4 8.33 -4.78 -13.84
C LYS A 4 8.14 -3.40 -14.47
N LYS A 5 7.01 -2.73 -14.20
CA LYS A 5 6.71 -1.41 -14.73
C LYS A 5 6.99 -0.33 -13.67
N PRO A 6 7.49 0.85 -14.06
CA PRO A 6 7.59 1.98 -13.15
C PRO A 6 6.18 2.46 -12.75
N LEU A 7 6.03 2.97 -11.52
CA LEU A 7 4.76 3.46 -10.98
C LEU A 7 4.08 4.49 -11.89
N SER A 8 4.85 5.34 -12.56
CA SER A 8 4.34 6.35 -13.50
C SER A 8 3.74 5.77 -14.79
N LYS A 9 3.95 4.48 -15.07
CA LYS A 9 3.40 3.76 -16.25
C LYS A 9 2.39 2.67 -15.87
N LEU A 10 1.97 2.64 -14.60
CA LEU A 10 0.88 1.76 -14.18
C LEU A 10 -0.44 2.29 -14.75
N GLU A 11 -1.17 1.43 -15.43
CA GLU A 11 -2.48 1.75 -15.98
C GLU A 11 -3.57 0.91 -15.32
N TYR A 12 -4.82 1.35 -15.44
CA TYR A 12 -5.97 0.61 -14.94
C TYR A 12 -6.03 -0.82 -15.51
N SER A 13 -5.65 -1.01 -16.79
CA SER A 13 -5.56 -2.32 -17.41
C SER A 13 -4.56 -3.27 -16.72
N ASP A 14 -3.56 -2.75 -16.02
CA ASP A 14 -2.67 -3.59 -15.22
C ASP A 14 -3.37 -4.10 -13.93
N LEU A 15 -4.26 -3.30 -13.34
CA LEU A 15 -5.11 -3.75 -12.21
C LEU A 15 -6.13 -4.79 -12.67
N GLU A 16 -6.71 -4.62 -13.86
CA GLU A 16 -7.59 -5.64 -14.44
C GLU A 16 -6.87 -6.94 -14.74
N LYS A 17 -5.60 -6.89 -15.15
CA LYS A 17 -4.76 -8.09 -15.31
C LYS A 17 -4.55 -8.79 -13.98
N LEU A 18 -4.24 -8.08 -12.89
CA LEU A 18 -4.11 -8.70 -11.55
C LEU A 18 -5.39 -9.47 -11.16
N LYS A 19 -6.55 -8.90 -11.47
CA LYS A 19 -7.87 -9.54 -11.29
C LYS A 19 -8.09 -10.74 -12.19
N SER A 20 -7.82 -10.60 -13.48
CA SER A 20 -7.98 -11.68 -14.45
C SER A 20 -7.07 -12.87 -14.12
N ASP A 21 -5.82 -12.57 -13.77
CA ASP A 21 -4.80 -13.56 -13.43
C ASP A 21 -4.99 -14.12 -12.01
N LYS A 22 -5.99 -13.63 -11.26
CA LYS A 22 -6.24 -13.97 -9.85
C LYS A 22 -4.96 -13.94 -9.03
N THR A 23 -4.17 -12.89 -9.19
CA THR A 23 -2.88 -12.73 -8.51
C THR A 23 -3.13 -12.63 -7.00
N THR A 24 -2.73 -13.65 -6.26
CA THR A 24 -2.87 -13.71 -4.81
C THR A 24 -1.94 -12.71 -4.12
N GLU A 25 -2.35 -12.26 -2.93
CA GLU A 25 -1.46 -11.53 -2.04
C GLU A 25 -0.18 -12.32 -1.74
N SER A 26 0.89 -11.58 -1.47
CA SER A 26 2.20 -12.14 -1.16
C SER A 26 2.96 -11.17 -0.27
N GLU A 27 4.15 -11.55 0.17
CA GLU A 27 5.01 -10.69 1.02
C GLU A 27 5.39 -9.34 0.37
N ILE A 28 5.15 -9.20 -0.94
CA ILE A 28 5.43 -8.00 -1.74
C ILE A 28 4.19 -7.38 -2.37
N LEU A 29 2.99 -7.93 -2.12
CA LEU A 29 1.74 -7.45 -2.71
C LEU A 29 0.60 -7.60 -1.73
N GLU A 30 -0.03 -6.47 -1.40
CA GLU A 30 -1.15 -6.42 -0.48
C GLU A 30 -2.28 -5.55 -1.05
N TYR A 31 -3.50 -6.06 -0.98
CA TYR A 31 -4.71 -5.36 -1.40
C TYR A 31 -5.48 -4.88 -0.16
N LYS A 32 -6.02 -3.67 -0.24
CA LYS A 32 -6.90 -3.11 0.78
C LYS A 32 -8.08 -2.42 0.11
N LYS A 33 -9.28 -2.70 0.63
CA LYS A 33 -10.52 -2.16 0.06
C LYS A 33 -10.63 -0.65 0.25
N GLU A 34 -10.34 -0.18 1.47
CA GLU A 34 -10.49 1.22 1.85
C GLU A 34 -9.41 1.62 2.86
N TYR A 35 -9.09 2.91 2.89
CA TYR A 35 -8.30 3.53 3.93
C TYR A 35 -9.14 4.60 4.62
N ASN A 36 -9.07 4.66 5.95
CA ASN A 36 -9.76 5.66 6.73
C ASN A 36 -8.81 6.17 7.81
N GLU A 37 -8.30 7.38 7.61
CA GLU A 37 -7.38 8.09 8.50
C GLU A 37 -7.91 8.28 9.93
N LYS A 38 -9.24 8.28 10.13
CA LYS A 38 -9.85 8.42 11.47
C LYS A 38 -9.88 7.10 12.24
N LYS A 39 -9.54 5.97 11.60
CA LYS A 39 -9.49 4.65 12.24
C LYS A 39 -8.04 4.28 12.53
N ALA A 40 -7.64 4.34 13.80
CA ALA A 40 -6.31 3.92 14.26
C ALA A 40 -5.95 2.48 13.86
N GLU A 41 -6.95 1.59 13.69
CA GLU A 41 -6.71 0.25 13.16
C GLU A 41 -6.18 0.25 11.72
N HIS A 42 -6.62 1.18 10.88
CA HIS A 42 -6.19 1.28 9.49
C HIS A 42 -4.76 1.85 9.41
N GLU A 43 -4.44 2.81 10.28
CA GLU A 43 -3.06 3.30 10.47
C GLU A 43 -2.13 2.16 10.88
N ASN A 44 -2.46 1.41 11.94
CA ASN A 44 -1.63 0.30 12.39
C ASN A 44 -1.42 -0.77 11.30
N LYS A 45 -2.46 -1.08 10.51
CA LYS A 45 -2.35 -2.00 9.37
C LYS A 45 -1.42 -1.45 8.30
N LEU A 46 -1.56 -0.17 7.92
CA LEU A 46 -0.66 0.48 6.97
C LEU A 46 0.79 0.40 7.44
N LEU A 47 1.07 0.81 8.68
CA LEU A 47 2.42 0.81 9.24
C LEU A 47 3.02 -0.60 9.29
N LYS A 48 2.21 -1.61 9.62
CA LYS A 48 2.65 -3.00 9.62
C LYS A 48 3.05 -3.47 8.21
N VAL A 49 2.24 -3.16 7.19
CA VAL A 49 2.55 -3.53 5.80
C VAL A 49 3.79 -2.79 5.30
N VAL A 50 3.89 -1.48 5.57
CA VAL A 50 5.06 -0.66 5.20
C VAL A 50 6.33 -1.17 5.89
N ALA A 51 6.25 -1.56 7.16
CA ALA A 51 7.38 -2.15 7.88
C ALA A 51 7.78 -3.51 7.28
N SER A 52 6.82 -4.38 6.95
CA SER A 52 7.08 -5.65 6.27
C SER A 52 7.76 -5.44 4.92
N PHE A 53 7.31 -4.46 4.12
CA PHE A 53 7.91 -4.14 2.83
C PHE A 53 9.30 -3.50 2.95
N SER A 54 9.52 -2.67 3.98
CA SER A 54 10.84 -2.10 4.27
C SER A 54 11.86 -3.15 4.69
N ASN A 55 11.41 -4.21 5.38
CA ASN A 55 12.25 -5.32 5.79
C ASN A 55 12.49 -6.35 4.67
N SER A 56 11.67 -6.33 3.62
CA SER A 56 11.83 -7.17 2.43
C SER A 56 12.46 -6.37 1.27
N ASN A 57 12.29 -6.81 0.03
CA ASN A 57 12.78 -6.12 -1.16
C ASN A 57 11.84 -5.00 -1.64
N GLY A 58 11.07 -4.40 -0.73
CA GLY A 58 9.95 -3.51 -1.04
C GLY A 58 8.68 -4.27 -1.39
N GLY A 59 7.65 -3.55 -1.82
CA GLY A 59 6.36 -4.13 -2.16
C GLY A 59 5.35 -3.13 -2.71
N PHE A 60 4.18 -3.64 -3.05
CA PHE A 60 3.05 -2.90 -3.60
C PHE A 60 1.86 -3.03 -2.66
N LEU A 61 1.41 -1.90 -2.12
CA LEU A 61 0.16 -1.79 -1.37
C LEU A 61 -0.85 -1.07 -2.24
N ILE A 62 -1.94 -1.75 -2.59
CA ILE A 62 -2.94 -1.24 -3.51
C ILE A 62 -4.26 -1.03 -2.76
N TYR A 63 -4.68 0.23 -2.65
CA TYR A 63 -5.96 0.61 -2.09
C TYR A 63 -7.07 0.65 -3.15
N GLY A 64 -8.32 0.43 -2.72
CA GLY A 64 -9.48 0.42 -3.60
C GLY A 64 -9.78 -0.93 -4.22
N ILE A 65 -9.17 -2.01 -3.71
CA ILE A 65 -9.37 -3.37 -4.20
C ILE A 65 -9.86 -4.26 -3.04
N GLU A 66 -11.01 -4.87 -3.23
CA GLU A 66 -11.53 -5.90 -2.33
C GLU A 66 -10.91 -7.25 -2.70
N GLU A 67 -10.22 -7.86 -1.75
CA GLU A 67 -9.68 -9.21 -1.83
C GLU A 67 -10.73 -10.27 -1.47
N THR A 68 -10.47 -11.53 -1.82
CA THR A 68 -11.38 -12.66 -1.51
C THR A 68 -11.28 -13.20 -0.08
N GLY A 69 -10.28 -12.80 0.73
CA GLY A 69 -10.02 -13.34 2.07
C GLY A 69 -8.52 -13.60 2.31
N SER A 70 -8.14 -14.42 3.30
CA SER A 70 -6.73 -14.64 3.67
C SER A 70 -5.87 -15.19 2.50
N GLY A 71 -4.90 -14.40 2.04
CA GLY A 71 -4.08 -14.72 0.87
C GLY A 71 -4.83 -14.57 -0.46
N GLY A 72 -5.91 -13.80 -0.43
CA GLY A 72 -6.90 -13.72 -1.49
C GLY A 72 -6.38 -13.05 -2.75
N TYR A 73 -7.15 -13.21 -3.83
CA TYR A 73 -6.93 -12.49 -5.07
C TYR A 73 -7.92 -11.32 -5.18
N PRO A 74 -7.64 -10.33 -6.04
CA PRO A 74 -8.52 -9.19 -6.22
C PRO A 74 -9.89 -9.63 -6.75
N LYS A 75 -10.93 -9.50 -5.92
CA LYS A 75 -12.33 -9.85 -6.24
C LYS A 75 -12.99 -8.72 -7.01
N LYS A 76 -12.87 -7.50 -6.52
CA LYS A 76 -13.53 -6.33 -7.10
C LYS A 76 -12.69 -5.07 -6.89
N ILE A 77 -12.55 -4.29 -7.95
CA ILE A 77 -11.90 -3.00 -7.93
C ILE A 77 -13.00 -1.97 -7.67
N PHE A 78 -12.98 -1.34 -6.50
CA PHE A 78 -13.89 -0.27 -6.11
C PHE A 78 -13.32 1.11 -6.45
N GLY A 79 -11.99 1.21 -6.58
CA GLY A 79 -11.29 2.49 -6.65
C GLY A 79 -11.19 3.14 -5.27
N ILE A 80 -10.49 4.26 -5.22
CA ILE A 80 -10.39 5.08 -4.01
C ILE A 80 -11.22 6.35 -4.18
N ASP A 81 -11.80 6.83 -3.08
CA ASP A 81 -12.51 8.11 -3.08
C ASP A 81 -11.49 9.24 -3.30
N LYS A 82 -11.85 10.25 -4.11
CA LYS A 82 -10.98 11.40 -4.39
C LYS A 82 -10.71 12.27 -3.16
N ASN A 83 -11.48 12.10 -2.08
CA ASN A 83 -11.35 12.88 -0.86
C ASN A 83 -10.26 12.35 0.11
N ILE A 84 -9.50 11.30 -0.26
CA ILE A 84 -8.38 10.85 0.56
C ILE A 84 -7.29 11.93 0.57
N ASN A 85 -6.89 12.35 1.77
CA ASN A 85 -5.80 13.29 1.93
C ASN A 85 -4.45 12.57 1.80
N LEU A 86 -3.88 12.60 0.59
CA LEU A 86 -2.57 12.01 0.28
C LEU A 86 -1.45 12.58 1.17
N GLU A 87 -1.49 13.87 1.48
CA GLU A 87 -0.48 14.52 2.33
C GLU A 87 -0.51 13.93 3.74
N THR A 88 -1.69 13.80 4.34
CA THR A 88 -1.84 13.16 5.65
C THR A 88 -1.34 11.71 5.63
N PHE A 89 -1.63 10.98 4.54
CA PHE A 89 -1.19 9.60 4.37
C PHE A 89 0.34 9.48 4.34
N GLU A 90 1.01 10.35 3.58
CA GLU A 90 2.47 10.43 3.53
C GLU A 90 3.06 10.83 4.89
N GLN A 91 2.45 11.80 5.57
CA GLN A 91 2.90 12.25 6.90
C GLN A 91 2.85 11.13 7.94
N ILE A 92 1.81 10.29 7.94
CA ILE A 92 1.70 9.14 8.84
C ILE A 92 2.86 8.17 8.62
N ILE A 93 3.21 7.89 7.37
CA ILE A 93 4.32 7.00 7.01
C ILE A 93 5.65 7.61 7.44
N ILE A 94 5.89 8.89 7.13
CA ILE A 94 7.15 9.59 7.47
C ILE A 94 7.33 9.71 8.98
N SER A 95 6.28 10.10 9.71
CA SER A 95 6.30 10.27 11.16
C SER A 95 6.67 8.96 11.88
N ASN A 96 6.06 7.85 11.47
CA ASN A 96 6.31 6.54 12.08
C ASN A 96 7.63 5.91 11.62
N SER A 97 8.05 6.14 10.37
CA SER A 97 9.36 5.67 9.87
C SER A 97 10.52 6.40 10.56
N ASN A 98 10.42 7.72 10.76
CA ASN A 98 11.44 8.51 11.47
C ASN A 98 11.44 8.29 12.99
N SER A 99 10.34 7.80 13.56
CA SER A 99 10.26 7.47 15.00
C SER A 99 11.14 6.28 15.39
N GLY A 100 11.44 5.39 14.43
CA GLY A 100 12.46 4.34 14.59
C GLY A 100 13.91 4.84 14.50
N SER A 101 14.12 6.06 14.01
CA SER A 101 15.43 6.71 13.87
C SER A 101 15.58 7.92 14.80
N ARG A 102 15.27 7.76 16.09
CA ARG A 102 15.87 8.61 17.14
C ARG A 102 17.34 8.26 17.45
N ARG A 103 18.02 7.57 16.53
CA ARG A 103 19.47 7.51 16.42
C ARG A 103 19.91 7.55 14.95
N THR A 104 19.70 8.65 14.27
CA THR A 104 20.79 9.38 13.60
C THR A 104 20.25 10.68 13.04
N LYS A 105 20.87 11.78 13.45
CA LYS A 105 20.75 13.07 12.79
C LYS A 105 21.11 12.88 11.31
N SER A 106 20.25 13.33 10.40
CA SER A 106 20.78 13.95 9.20
C SER A 106 19.82 15.01 8.70
N THR A 107 20.30 16.24 8.80
CA THR A 107 19.85 17.43 8.10
C THR A 107 19.53 17.13 6.64
N ILE A 108 18.39 17.61 6.15
CA ILE A 108 18.21 17.90 4.72
C ILE A 108 17.85 19.37 4.64
N LEU A 109 18.60 20.06 3.79
CA LEU A 109 18.59 21.49 3.49
C LEU A 109 17.21 21.98 2.99
#